data_AF-A0A537YRK8-F1
#
_entry.id   AF-A0A537YRK8-F1
#
_cell.length_a   1.000
_cell.length_b   1.000
_cell.length_c   1.000
_cell.angle_alpha   90.00
_cell.angle_beta   90.00
_cell.angle_gamma   90.00
#
_symmetry.space_group_name_H-M   'P 1'
#
loop_
_entity.id
_entity.type
_entity.pdbx_description
1 polymer ?
#
loop_
_entity_poly.entity_id
_entity_poly.type
_entity_poly.pdbx_seq_one_letter_code
_entity_poly.pdbx_strand_id
1 'polypeptide(L)'
;MAVVLSLSGLTGLSPASAAKFTAGKVGAALKTTTLRTNEMTLTGSKIQCATAIFTGQTEALESSSQKAVPQYSNCTAFGMSGATINSSGCVYNFTASGEVHIESCTSGGFTVASSTAFGKCKMFVKNQSIPNAVTYTNTVGKVDVDVIAEGIHVEVTESTGICPVKLGTHTTGKTSIKVEVAAEGTTIQWDA
;
A
#
# COMPACT_ATOMS: atom_id res chain seq x y z
N MET A 1 12.64 -34.16 19.86
CA MET A 1 11.30 -34.67 19.49
C MET A 1 10.84 -33.85 18.29
N ALA A 2 10.92 -34.45 17.10
CA ALA A 2 10.73 -33.79 15.82
C ALA A 2 9.24 -33.57 15.54
N VAL A 3 8.84 -32.33 15.21
CA VAL A 3 7.54 -32.07 14.59
C VAL A 3 7.77 -31.99 13.09
N VAL A 4 7.52 -33.10 12.43
CA VAL A 4 7.28 -33.18 10.99
C VAL A 4 5.88 -32.62 10.77
N LEU A 5 5.77 -31.40 10.24
CA LEU A 5 4.53 -30.94 9.60
C LEU A 5 4.77 -31.04 8.10
N SER A 6 4.22 -32.12 7.57
CA SER A 6 4.29 -32.56 6.18
C SER A 6 3.66 -31.55 5.25
N LEU A 7 4.46 -31.09 4.30
CA LEU A 7 4.03 -30.43 3.07
C LEU A 7 3.39 -31.50 2.15
N SER A 8 2.24 -32.02 2.55
CA SER A 8 1.40 -32.93 1.76
C SER A 8 0.36 -32.13 1.00
N GLY A 9 0.34 -32.32 -0.32
CA GLY A 9 -0.31 -31.45 -1.29
C GLY A 9 -1.83 -31.35 -1.21
N LEU A 10 -2.31 -30.27 -1.81
CA LEU A 10 -3.69 -30.10 -2.28
C LEU A 10 -3.65 -30.01 -3.81
N THR A 11 -3.59 -31.18 -4.47
CA THR A 11 -4.21 -31.32 -5.79
C THR A 11 -5.68 -31.64 -5.53
N GLY A 12 -6.47 -30.58 -5.37
CA GLY A 12 -7.91 -30.66 -5.18
C GLY A 12 -8.49 -29.37 -5.72
N LEU A 13 -9.09 -29.45 -6.91
CA LEU A 13 -10.00 -28.42 -7.41
C LEU A 13 -11.23 -28.42 -6.50
N SER A 14 -11.13 -27.73 -5.38
CA SER A 14 -12.22 -27.46 -4.45
C SER A 14 -12.97 -26.21 -4.90
N PRO A 15 -14.29 -26.10 -4.62
CA PRO A 15 -15.13 -25.01 -5.11
C PRO A 15 -14.51 -23.68 -4.72
N ALA A 16 -14.55 -22.69 -5.61
CA ALA A 16 -13.97 -21.35 -5.44
C ALA A 16 -14.00 -20.92 -3.97
N SER A 17 -12.89 -21.18 -3.25
CA SER A 17 -12.72 -20.72 -1.88
C SER A 17 -12.72 -19.20 -2.00
N ALA A 18 -13.50 -18.51 -1.19
CA ALA A 18 -13.31 -17.07 -1.06
C ALA A 18 -11.83 -16.86 -0.69
N ALA A 19 -11.17 -15.96 -1.40
CA ALA A 19 -9.79 -15.65 -1.11
C ALA A 19 -9.68 -15.24 0.37
N LYS A 20 -8.56 -15.56 1.03
CA LYS A 20 -8.34 -15.24 2.45
C LYS A 20 -6.87 -15.04 2.81
N PHE A 21 -6.65 -14.20 3.82
CA PHE A 21 -5.43 -14.14 4.61
C PHE A 21 -5.46 -15.26 5.65
N THR A 22 -4.35 -16.01 5.78
CA THR A 22 -4.16 -16.99 6.84
C THR A 22 -2.95 -16.62 7.69
N ALA A 23 -3.09 -16.60 9.02
CA ALA A 23 -2.03 -16.28 9.97
C ALA A 23 -1.85 -17.39 11.00
N GLY A 24 -0.61 -17.71 11.37
CA GLY A 24 -0.35 -18.74 12.38
C GLY A 24 -0.58 -18.28 13.82
N LYS A 25 -0.82 -16.97 14.06
CA LYS A 25 -1.13 -16.40 15.37
C LYS A 25 -1.87 -15.06 15.22
N VAL A 26 -2.85 -14.82 16.08
CA VAL A 26 -3.54 -13.53 16.23
C VAL A 26 -2.68 -12.54 17.02
N GLY A 27 -2.69 -11.27 16.60
CA GLY A 27 -1.94 -10.17 17.22
C GLY A 27 -0.45 -10.15 16.86
N ALA A 28 -0.03 -10.93 15.85
CA ALA A 28 1.35 -10.89 15.38
C ALA A 28 1.58 -9.60 14.59
N ALA A 29 2.64 -8.87 14.91
CA ALA A 29 2.99 -7.64 14.20
C ALA A 29 3.45 -7.96 12.77
N LEU A 30 2.92 -7.22 11.81
CA LEU A 30 3.33 -7.29 10.42
C LEU A 30 4.54 -6.39 10.19
N LYS A 31 5.62 -6.98 9.69
CA LYS A 31 6.81 -6.31 9.22
C LYS A 31 6.77 -6.22 7.71
N THR A 32 7.01 -5.02 7.20
CA THR A 32 7.15 -4.79 5.77
C THR A 32 8.54 -4.33 5.40
N THR A 33 9.05 -4.90 4.32
CA THR A 33 10.33 -4.48 3.71
C THR A 33 10.03 -3.97 2.31
N THR A 34 10.39 -2.73 2.03
CA THR A 34 10.25 -2.16 0.69
C THR A 34 11.23 -2.85 -0.27
N LEU A 35 10.69 -3.53 -1.29
CA LEU A 35 11.51 -4.22 -2.31
C LEU A 35 11.82 -3.32 -3.51
N ARG A 36 10.98 -2.32 -3.76
CA ARG A 36 11.17 -1.31 -4.83
C ARG A 36 10.69 0.05 -4.36
N THR A 37 11.31 1.11 -4.89
CA THR A 37 10.88 2.50 -4.69
C THR A 37 9.38 2.63 -4.95
N ASN A 38 8.67 3.23 -4.00
CA ASN A 38 7.26 3.54 -4.18
C ASN A 38 7.15 4.69 -5.18
N GLU A 39 6.33 4.50 -6.20
CA GLU A 39 6.22 5.42 -7.32
C GLU A 39 4.75 5.71 -7.63
N MET A 40 4.41 6.98 -7.77
CA MET A 40 3.12 7.46 -8.27
C MET A 40 3.36 8.43 -9.43
N THR A 41 2.80 8.13 -10.58
CA THR A 41 2.88 8.94 -11.79
C THR A 41 1.62 9.78 -11.95
N LEU A 42 1.84 11.08 -12.14
CA LEU A 42 0.83 12.08 -12.44
C LEU A 42 1.07 12.57 -13.87
N THR A 43 0.05 13.14 -14.51
CA THR A 43 0.22 13.76 -15.83
C THR A 43 1.37 14.79 -15.78
N GLY A 44 2.48 14.48 -16.44
CA GLY A 44 3.67 15.33 -16.47
C GLY A 44 4.55 15.31 -15.21
N SER A 45 4.32 14.43 -14.23
CA SER A 45 5.14 14.36 -13.02
C SER A 45 5.16 13.02 -12.30
N LYS A 46 6.00 12.97 -11.26
CA LYS A 46 6.30 11.77 -10.49
C LYS A 46 6.46 12.11 -9.02
N ILE A 47 5.88 11.28 -8.18
CA ILE A 47 6.16 11.20 -6.75
C ILE A 47 6.86 9.87 -6.53
N GLN A 48 7.99 9.90 -5.85
CA GLN A 48 8.76 8.71 -5.50
C GLN A 48 9.14 8.76 -4.03
N CYS A 49 8.97 7.67 -3.30
CA CYS A 49 9.49 7.52 -1.95
C CYS A 49 10.42 6.32 -1.90
N ALA A 50 11.66 6.53 -1.46
CA ALA A 50 12.64 5.44 -1.35
C ALA A 50 12.19 4.38 -0.33
N THR A 51 11.38 4.78 0.66
CA THR A 51 10.91 3.90 1.72
C THR A 51 9.40 4.06 1.89
N ALA A 52 8.71 2.91 1.91
CA ALA A 52 7.29 2.80 2.21
C ALA A 52 7.11 1.63 3.19
N ILE A 53 6.76 1.95 4.43
CA ILE A 53 6.52 0.98 5.49
C ILE A 53 5.03 0.92 5.76
N PHE A 54 4.48 -0.27 5.82
CA PHE A 54 3.12 -0.54 6.24
C PHE A 54 3.18 -1.30 7.56
N THR A 55 2.51 -0.78 8.59
CA THR A 55 2.45 -1.42 9.92
C THR A 55 1.04 -1.90 10.21
N GLY A 56 0.93 -3.08 10.79
CA GLY A 56 -0.37 -3.69 11.10
C GLY A 56 -0.18 -4.91 12.00
N GLN A 57 -1.29 -5.58 12.32
CA GLN A 57 -1.28 -6.83 13.08
C GLN A 57 -2.30 -7.80 12.49
N THR A 58 -2.05 -9.09 12.66
CA THR A 58 -3.03 -10.13 12.31
C THR A 58 -4.22 -10.06 13.27
N GLU A 59 -5.42 -9.75 12.77
CA GLU A 59 -6.61 -9.61 13.63
C GLU A 59 -7.31 -10.95 13.88
N ALA A 60 -7.16 -11.91 12.96
CA ALA A 60 -7.74 -13.25 13.03
C ALA A 60 -6.80 -14.28 12.40
N LEU A 61 -7.06 -15.56 12.66
CA LEU A 61 -6.32 -16.66 11.99
C LEU A 61 -6.68 -16.77 10.51
N GLU A 62 -7.93 -16.43 10.16
CA GLU A 62 -8.41 -16.31 8.79
C GLU A 62 -9.17 -14.99 8.64
N SER A 63 -8.92 -14.25 7.57
CA SER A 63 -9.60 -12.98 7.29
C SER A 63 -9.74 -12.73 5.79
N SER A 64 -10.79 -12.04 5.36
CA SER A 64 -10.93 -11.56 3.99
C SER A 64 -10.20 -10.24 3.74
N SER A 65 -9.68 -9.59 4.78
CA SER A 65 -8.98 -8.31 4.66
C SER A 65 -7.87 -8.15 5.70
N GLN A 66 -6.88 -7.32 5.39
CA GLN A 66 -5.79 -6.96 6.30
C GLN A 66 -5.59 -5.44 6.27
N LYS A 67 -5.64 -4.84 7.45
CA LYS A 67 -5.41 -3.41 7.63
C LYS A 67 -3.93 -3.13 7.86
N ALA A 68 -3.45 -2.03 7.30
CA ALA A 68 -2.13 -1.50 7.58
C ALA A 68 -2.08 0.02 7.51
N VAL A 69 -1.23 0.62 8.34
CA VAL A 69 -0.97 2.06 8.38
C VAL A 69 0.27 2.35 7.55
N PRO A 70 0.17 3.15 6.47
CA PRO A 70 1.30 3.48 5.64
C PRO A 70 2.13 4.63 6.22
N GLN A 71 3.44 4.52 6.07
CA GLN A 71 4.43 5.55 6.36
C GLN A 71 5.39 5.66 5.19
N TYR A 72 5.59 6.88 4.72
CA TYR A 72 6.46 7.16 3.58
C TYR A 72 7.58 8.10 4.01
N SER A 73 8.80 7.83 3.56
CA SER A 73 9.95 8.68 3.83
C SER A 73 10.89 8.74 2.63
N ASN A 74 11.81 9.71 2.67
CA ASN A 74 12.75 9.99 1.59
C ASN A 74 12.03 10.21 0.25
N CYS A 75 10.99 11.05 0.28
CA CYS A 75 10.16 11.31 -0.88
C CYS A 75 10.69 12.47 -1.73
N THR A 76 10.60 12.29 -3.03
CA THR A 76 10.77 13.30 -4.07
C THR A 76 9.42 13.47 -4.75
N ALA A 77 8.92 14.69 -4.83
CA ALA A 77 7.69 15.00 -5.55
C ALA A 77 7.91 16.22 -6.43
N PHE A 78 7.39 16.18 -7.66
CA PHE A 78 7.47 17.31 -8.59
C PHE A 78 8.91 17.76 -8.89
N GLY A 79 9.83 16.79 -8.97
CA GLY A 79 11.26 17.06 -9.19
C GLY A 79 12.01 17.62 -7.97
N MET A 80 11.37 17.69 -6.79
CA MET A 80 11.97 18.23 -5.57
C MET A 80 12.12 17.15 -4.51
N SER A 81 13.35 16.98 -4.02
CA SER A 81 13.65 16.13 -2.87
C SER A 81 13.12 16.75 -1.57
N GLY A 82 12.77 15.91 -0.60
CA GLY A 82 12.26 16.37 0.69
C GLY A 82 10.76 16.66 0.70
N ALA A 83 10.03 16.15 -0.30
CA ALA A 83 8.59 16.16 -0.26
C ALA A 83 8.07 15.38 0.96
N THR A 84 6.97 15.84 1.53
CA THR A 84 6.34 15.20 2.68
C THR A 84 5.04 14.55 2.24
N ILE A 85 4.86 13.27 2.58
CA ILE A 85 3.57 12.60 2.49
C ILE A 85 3.02 12.47 3.91
N ASN A 86 1.93 13.18 4.19
CA ASN A 86 1.21 13.06 5.45
C ASN A 86 0.04 12.09 5.29
N SER A 87 0.28 10.84 5.67
CA SER A 87 -0.71 9.76 5.76
C SER A 87 -1.22 9.53 7.19
N SER A 88 -1.06 10.51 8.10
CA SER A 88 -1.49 10.38 9.49
C SER A 88 -2.98 10.05 9.59
N GLY A 89 -3.30 9.05 10.39
CA GLY A 89 -4.67 8.53 10.55
C GLY A 89 -5.17 7.66 9.40
N CYS A 90 -4.47 7.55 8.27
CA CYS A 90 -4.88 6.67 7.20
C CYS A 90 -4.68 5.20 7.54
N VAL A 91 -5.66 4.37 7.17
CA VAL A 91 -5.57 2.91 7.25
C VAL A 91 -5.89 2.36 5.86
N TYR A 92 -4.96 1.59 5.31
CA TYR A 92 -5.17 0.91 4.05
C TYR A 92 -5.74 -0.46 4.36
N ASN A 93 -6.88 -0.79 3.76
CA ASN A 93 -7.49 -2.11 3.87
C ASN A 93 -7.20 -2.88 2.58
N PHE A 94 -6.34 -3.89 2.70
CA PHE A 94 -5.96 -4.78 1.62
C PHE A 94 -6.88 -5.99 1.64
N THR A 95 -7.61 -6.27 0.56
CA THR A 95 -8.57 -7.38 0.52
C THR A 95 -8.01 -8.61 -0.14
N ALA A 96 -8.51 -9.76 0.31
CA ALA A 96 -8.29 -11.08 -0.25
C ALA A 96 -8.45 -11.18 -1.77
N SER A 97 -9.37 -10.40 -2.31
CA SER A 97 -9.68 -10.36 -3.74
C SER A 97 -8.74 -9.48 -4.56
N GLY A 98 -7.73 -8.84 -3.96
CA GLY A 98 -6.79 -7.99 -4.69
C GLY A 98 -7.20 -6.52 -4.82
N GLU A 99 -8.12 -6.05 -3.97
CA GLU A 99 -8.49 -4.63 -3.89
C GLU A 99 -7.72 -3.94 -2.76
N VAL A 100 -7.45 -2.65 -2.92
CA VAL A 100 -6.98 -1.80 -1.82
C VAL A 100 -7.95 -0.64 -1.61
N HIS A 101 -8.35 -0.45 -0.35
CA HIS A 101 -9.16 0.69 0.06
C HIS A 101 -8.31 1.63 0.90
N ILE A 102 -8.23 2.89 0.47
CA ILE A 102 -7.65 3.97 1.27
C ILE A 102 -8.76 4.46 2.19
N GLU A 103 -8.77 3.99 3.43
CA GLU A 103 -9.84 4.23 4.40
C GLU A 103 -9.34 5.00 5.63
N SER A 104 -10.30 5.48 6.43
CA SER A 104 -10.11 6.03 7.77
C SER A 104 -9.12 7.18 7.95
N CYS A 105 -8.59 7.78 6.87
CA CYS A 105 -7.79 8.99 6.97
C CYS A 105 -8.56 10.07 7.73
N THR A 106 -8.02 10.60 8.83
CA THR A 106 -8.69 11.59 9.69
C THR A 106 -9.20 12.81 8.91
N SER A 107 -8.53 13.18 7.82
CA SER A 107 -8.88 14.28 6.91
C SER A 107 -9.70 13.87 5.68
N GLY A 108 -10.16 12.62 5.57
CA GLY A 108 -10.83 12.08 4.37
C GLY A 108 -9.88 11.75 3.20
N GLY A 109 -8.57 11.76 3.47
CA GLY A 109 -7.50 11.47 2.51
C GLY A 109 -6.12 11.82 3.08
N PHE A 110 -5.06 11.58 2.32
CA PHE A 110 -3.69 11.95 2.67
C PHE A 110 -3.15 13.09 1.79
N THR A 111 -2.16 13.82 2.29
CA THR A 111 -1.59 14.98 1.58
C THR A 111 -0.17 14.69 1.13
N VAL A 112 0.18 15.07 -0.09
CA VAL A 112 1.56 15.17 -0.59
C VAL A 112 1.90 16.64 -0.72
N ALA A 113 2.96 17.09 -0.06
CA ALA A 113 3.37 18.48 -0.06
C ALA A 113 4.85 18.61 -0.42
N SER A 114 5.14 19.59 -1.27
CA SER A 114 6.50 20.07 -1.51
C SER A 114 6.52 21.59 -1.44
N SER A 115 7.58 22.17 -0.90
CA SER A 115 7.68 23.62 -0.69
C SER A 115 9.13 24.05 -0.80
N THR A 116 9.36 25.14 -1.55
CA THR A 116 10.67 25.78 -1.71
C THR A 116 10.52 27.29 -1.57
N ALA A 117 11.63 28.03 -1.61
CA ALA A 117 11.59 29.49 -1.65
C ALA A 117 10.85 30.05 -2.90
N PHE A 118 10.74 29.24 -3.96
CA PHE A 118 10.19 29.66 -5.25
C PHE A 118 8.75 29.20 -5.50
N GLY A 119 8.16 28.47 -4.54
CA GLY A 119 6.78 28.02 -4.69
C GLY A 119 6.36 26.92 -3.72
N LYS A 120 5.11 26.48 -3.88
CA LYS A 120 4.50 25.40 -3.11
C LYS A 120 3.64 24.53 -4.02
N CYS A 121 3.66 23.23 -3.75
CA CYS A 121 2.75 22.28 -4.37
C CYS A 121 2.14 21.37 -3.31
N LYS A 122 0.81 21.35 -3.23
CA LYS A 122 0.08 20.42 -2.36
C LYS A 122 -0.95 19.66 -3.17
N MET A 123 -0.98 18.37 -2.90
CA MET A 123 -1.94 17.44 -3.45
C MET A 123 -2.63 16.69 -2.34
N PHE A 124 -3.91 16.42 -2.55
CA PHE A 124 -4.76 15.66 -1.65
C PHE A 124 -5.27 14.42 -2.37
N VAL A 125 -4.99 13.25 -1.82
CA VAL A 125 -5.48 11.96 -2.33
C VAL A 125 -6.64 11.54 -1.44
N LYS A 126 -7.85 11.60 -1.99
CA LYS A 126 -9.09 11.25 -1.28
C LYS A 126 -9.13 9.76 -0.95
N ASN A 127 -9.89 9.42 0.09
CA ASN A 127 -10.30 8.05 0.34
C ASN A 127 -10.98 7.49 -0.91
N GLN A 128 -10.54 6.31 -1.34
CA GLN A 128 -11.03 5.66 -2.55
C GLN A 128 -10.69 4.18 -2.52
N SER A 129 -11.43 3.42 -3.32
CA SER A 129 -11.23 1.98 -3.50
C SER A 129 -10.63 1.74 -4.87
N ILE A 130 -9.62 0.90 -4.94
CA ILE A 130 -8.89 0.61 -6.17
C ILE A 130 -9.00 -0.91 -6.40
N PRO A 131 -9.86 -1.33 -7.34
CA PRO A 131 -10.03 -2.75 -7.64
C PRO A 131 -8.84 -3.28 -8.43
N ASN A 132 -8.60 -4.59 -8.35
CA ASN A 132 -7.54 -5.30 -9.10
C ASN A 132 -6.14 -4.67 -8.94
N ALA A 133 -5.91 -4.02 -7.81
CA ALA A 133 -4.71 -3.24 -7.56
C ALA A 133 -3.60 -4.05 -6.92
N VAL A 134 -3.91 -5.21 -6.32
CA VAL A 134 -2.97 -5.94 -5.48
C VAL A 134 -2.83 -7.38 -5.96
N THR A 135 -1.59 -7.79 -6.13
CA THR A 135 -1.20 -9.18 -6.37
C THR A 135 -0.37 -9.67 -5.19
N TYR A 136 -0.66 -10.90 -4.75
CA TYR A 136 0.00 -11.54 -3.63
C TYR A 136 0.72 -12.78 -4.12
N THR A 137 1.94 -12.99 -3.63
CA THR A 137 2.73 -14.19 -3.94
C THR A 137 3.26 -14.76 -2.64
N ASN A 138 2.88 -16.00 -2.35
CA ASN A 138 3.38 -16.71 -1.17
C ASN A 138 4.83 -17.11 -1.38
N THR A 139 5.67 -16.70 -0.44
CA THR A 139 7.06 -17.14 -0.31
C THR A 139 7.19 -17.86 1.05
N VAL A 140 8.23 -18.66 1.26
CA VAL A 140 8.37 -19.44 2.51
C VAL A 140 8.37 -18.51 3.73
N GLY A 141 7.28 -18.56 4.51
CA GLY A 141 7.08 -17.77 5.73
C GLY A 141 6.77 -16.29 5.51
N LYS A 142 6.55 -15.85 4.26
CA LYS A 142 6.36 -14.44 3.88
C LYS A 142 5.38 -14.30 2.72
N VAL A 143 4.90 -13.09 2.49
CA VAL A 143 4.06 -12.76 1.33
C VAL A 143 4.65 -11.56 0.60
N ASP A 144 4.97 -11.73 -0.67
CA ASP A 144 5.28 -10.61 -1.55
C ASP A 144 3.98 -9.96 -2.01
N VAL A 145 3.89 -8.64 -1.85
CA VAL A 145 2.74 -7.84 -2.22
C VAL A 145 3.16 -6.83 -3.28
N ASP A 146 2.58 -6.97 -4.47
CA ASP A 146 2.76 -6.03 -5.58
C ASP A 146 1.47 -5.22 -5.75
N VAL A 147 1.56 -3.93 -5.49
CA VAL A 147 0.45 -2.99 -5.65
C VAL A 147 0.67 -2.22 -6.93
N ILE A 148 -0.20 -2.43 -7.92
CA ILE A 148 -0.25 -1.68 -9.18
C ILE A 148 -1.64 -1.08 -9.30
N ALA A 149 -1.76 0.21 -8.97
CA ALA A 149 -3.02 0.93 -9.00
C ALA A 149 -3.02 1.94 -10.15
N GLU A 150 -4.12 1.98 -10.91
CA GLU A 150 -4.34 2.96 -11.98
C GLU A 150 -5.60 3.77 -11.67
N GLY A 151 -5.69 4.98 -12.23
CA GLY A 151 -6.91 5.77 -12.11
C GLY A 151 -7.14 6.43 -10.74
N ILE A 152 -6.10 6.62 -9.91
CA ILE A 152 -6.27 7.23 -8.59
C ILE A 152 -6.62 8.70 -8.75
N HIS A 153 -7.70 9.13 -8.10
CA HIS A 153 -8.09 10.53 -8.11
C HIS A 153 -7.33 11.33 -7.07
N VAL A 154 -6.77 12.46 -7.50
CA VAL A 154 -6.00 13.39 -6.68
C VAL A 154 -6.48 14.81 -6.93
N GLU A 155 -6.39 15.66 -5.93
CA GLU A 155 -6.77 17.07 -6.03
C GLU A 155 -5.56 17.94 -5.72
N VAL A 156 -5.16 18.78 -6.67
CA VAL A 156 -4.10 19.77 -6.46
C VAL A 156 -4.75 20.98 -5.78
N THR A 157 -4.47 21.14 -4.49
CA THR A 157 -5.12 22.13 -3.62
C THR A 157 -4.29 23.40 -3.48
N GLU A 158 -2.98 23.34 -3.74
CA GLU A 158 -2.10 24.51 -3.73
C GLU A 158 -1.07 24.36 -4.85
N SER A 159 -0.94 25.39 -5.68
CA SER A 159 -0.02 25.42 -6.81
C SER A 159 0.53 26.82 -7.04
N THR A 160 1.79 27.02 -6.65
CA THR A 160 2.52 28.26 -6.93
C THR A 160 3.90 27.92 -7.48
N GLY A 161 4.18 28.32 -8.72
CA GLY A 161 5.51 28.27 -9.37
C GLY A 161 6.11 26.89 -9.70
N ILE A 162 5.79 25.85 -8.92
CA ILE A 162 6.52 24.56 -8.96
C ILE A 162 5.62 23.34 -9.19
N CYS A 163 4.29 23.50 -9.17
CA CYS A 163 3.43 22.37 -9.53
C CYS A 163 3.49 22.13 -11.05
N PRO A 164 3.65 20.88 -11.48
CA PRO A 164 3.63 20.50 -12.89
C PRO A 164 2.20 20.42 -13.45
N VAL A 165 1.21 20.52 -12.57
CA VAL A 165 -0.22 20.42 -12.87
C VAL A 165 -0.95 21.61 -12.27
N LYS A 166 -2.03 22.03 -12.94
CA LYS A 166 -2.89 23.13 -12.48
C LYS A 166 -3.71 22.71 -11.25
N LEU A 167 -4.24 23.68 -10.53
CA LEU A 167 -5.24 23.44 -9.47
C LEU A 167 -6.43 22.64 -10.01
N GLY A 168 -7.01 21.79 -9.16
CA GLY A 168 -8.18 20.98 -9.47
C GLY A 168 -7.93 19.48 -9.39
N THR A 169 -8.92 18.70 -9.84
CA THR A 169 -8.86 17.24 -9.80
C THR A 169 -8.15 16.66 -11.01
N HIS A 170 -7.26 15.71 -10.75
CA HIS A 170 -6.52 14.95 -11.74
C HIS A 170 -6.64 13.46 -11.44
N THR A 171 -6.36 12.65 -12.44
CA THR A 171 -6.28 11.20 -12.30
C THR A 171 -4.82 10.79 -12.50
N THR A 172 -4.29 9.94 -11.62
CA THR A 172 -2.94 9.39 -11.79
C THR A 172 -2.90 8.45 -13.00
N GLY A 173 -1.73 8.37 -13.63
CA GLY A 173 -1.49 7.34 -14.63
C GLY A 173 -1.35 5.97 -13.98
N LYS A 174 -0.42 5.85 -13.03
CA LYS A 174 -0.09 4.59 -12.37
C LYS A 174 0.59 4.83 -11.02
N THR A 175 0.32 3.98 -10.05
CA THR A 175 1.05 3.86 -8.79
C THR A 175 1.59 2.44 -8.67
N SER A 176 2.84 2.29 -8.26
CA SER A 176 3.49 1.00 -8.05
C SER A 176 4.20 0.96 -6.71
N ILE A 177 3.93 -0.08 -5.94
CA ILE A 177 4.56 -0.35 -4.64
C ILE A 177 4.85 -1.84 -4.58
N LYS A 178 6.08 -2.21 -4.22
CA LYS A 178 6.41 -3.63 -3.97
C LYS A 178 6.99 -3.79 -2.57
N VAL A 179 6.34 -4.61 -1.75
CA VAL A 179 6.77 -4.89 -0.38
C VAL A 179 6.77 -6.39 -0.12
N GLU A 180 7.70 -6.83 0.72
CA GLU A 180 7.67 -8.14 1.34
C GLU A 180 7.04 -8.00 2.73
N VAL A 181 6.08 -8.86 3.07
CA VAL A 181 5.39 -8.89 4.36
C VAL A 181 5.76 -10.15 5.11
N ALA A 182 6.07 -10.01 6.39
CA ALA A 182 6.27 -11.12 7.32
C ALA A 182 5.54 -10.84 8.64
N ALA A 183 5.10 -11.88 9.35
CA ALA A 183 4.54 -11.73 10.70
C ALA A 183 5.57 -12.12 11.77
N GLU A 184 5.70 -11.31 12.82
CA GLU A 184 6.64 -11.60 13.89
C GLU A 184 6.29 -12.89 14.65
N GLY A 185 7.23 -13.84 14.70
CA GLY A 185 7.10 -15.06 15.47
C GLY A 185 6.04 -16.04 14.94
N THR A 186 5.56 -15.85 13.70
CA THR A 186 4.59 -16.74 13.07
C THR A 186 4.68 -16.68 11.54
N THR A 187 3.92 -17.52 10.85
CA THR A 187 3.80 -17.51 9.38
C THR A 187 2.54 -16.79 8.95
N ILE A 188 2.58 -16.20 7.76
CA ILE A 188 1.41 -15.68 7.05
C ILE A 188 1.36 -16.27 5.65
N GLN A 189 0.15 -16.44 5.14
CA GLN A 189 -0.12 -16.95 3.80
C GLN A 189 -1.33 -16.25 3.19
N TRP A 190 -1.36 -16.29 1.86
CA TRP A 190 -2.41 -15.76 1.03
C TRP A 190 -3.05 -16.86 0.19
N ASP A 191 -4.29 -17.20 0.48
CA ASP A 191 -5.04 -18.18 -0.30
C ASP A 191 -5.91 -17.39 -1.28
N ALA A 192 -5.47 -17.26 -2.54
CA ALA A 192 -6.20 -16.59 -3.62
C ALA A 192 -7.19 -17.55 -4.32
#